data_AF-A0A679HWP2-F1
#
_entry.id   AF-A0A679HWP2-F1
#
_cell.length_a   1.000
_cell.length_b   1.000
_cell.length_c   1.000
_cell.angle_alpha   90.00
_cell.angle_beta   90.00
_cell.angle_gamma   90.00
#
_symmetry.space_group_name_H-M   'P 1'
#
loop_
_entity.id
_entity.type
_entity.pdbx_description
1 polymer ?
#
loop_
_entity_poly.entity_id
_entity_poly.type
_entity_poly.pdbx_seq_one_letter_code
_entity_poly.pdbx_strand_id
1 'polypeptide(L)'
;MSTQESAVAESLGRLRCEQPQCHFYQAELHGDAVSFRRGLRLWGIPALEMNGAPPDVQNTWLAVATAVSAEFLVPVVIFGHMNQVPASAQLIETEAVLDPAWLAARQVALTQSLDHSILNQEWRRSGEKKGWVRIGWQPDSDLETGNGLLLAWSSPLPLRRIRDFAARCPDLALSGPDIGALVAEIAAQGISAARWRFAVK
;
A
#
# COMPACT_ATOMS: atom_id res chain seq x y z
N MET A 1 2.27 -1.28 -24.29
CA MET A 1 3.68 -0.88 -24.06
C MET A 1 3.88 -0.79 -22.55
N SER A 2 4.97 -1.35 -22.02
CA SER A 2 5.34 -1.16 -20.60
C SER A 2 5.62 0.32 -20.36
N THR A 3 4.98 0.93 -19.36
CA THR A 3 5.32 2.29 -18.95
C THR A 3 6.60 2.28 -18.11
N GLN A 4 7.22 3.45 -17.89
CA GLN A 4 8.40 3.58 -17.02
C GLN A 4 8.09 3.04 -15.62
N GLU A 5 6.95 3.42 -15.05
CA GLU A 5 6.48 3.03 -13.73
C GLU A 5 6.39 1.50 -13.60
N SER A 6 5.87 0.84 -14.64
CA SER A 6 5.71 -0.62 -14.67
C SER A 6 7.06 -1.32 -14.71
N ALA A 7 8.03 -0.79 -15.47
CA ALA A 7 9.39 -1.33 -15.56
C ALA A 7 10.17 -1.14 -14.25
N VAL A 8 10.01 0.02 -13.59
CA VAL A 8 10.61 0.27 -12.27
C VAL A 8 10.01 -0.69 -11.23
N ALA A 9 8.68 -0.82 -11.19
CA ALA A 9 8.02 -1.73 -10.25
C ALA A 9 8.39 -3.20 -10.48
N GLU A 10 8.54 -3.61 -11.75
CA GLU A 10 9.04 -4.95 -12.11
C GLU A 10 10.47 -5.19 -11.62
N SER A 11 11.35 -4.22 -11.85
CA SER A 11 12.74 -4.29 -11.39
C SER A 11 12.79 -4.45 -9.86
N LEU A 12 12.08 -3.59 -9.13
CA LEU A 12 11.93 -3.66 -7.67
C LEU A 12 11.34 -5.01 -7.24
N GLY A 13 10.30 -5.48 -7.95
CA GLY A 13 9.60 -6.75 -7.76
C GLY A 13 10.54 -7.95 -7.74
N ARG A 14 11.64 -7.89 -8.50
CA ARG A 14 12.60 -8.97 -8.63
C ARG A 14 13.77 -8.86 -7.66
N LEU A 15 13.93 -7.77 -6.92
CA LEU A 15 15.06 -7.64 -6.00
C LEU A 15 14.93 -8.59 -4.81
N ARG A 16 16.06 -9.17 -4.41
CA ARG A 16 16.27 -9.76 -3.09
C ARG A 16 17.12 -8.82 -2.25
N CYS A 17 16.47 -8.13 -1.33
CA CYS A 17 17.12 -7.13 -0.47
C CYS A 17 17.78 -7.79 0.74
N GLU A 18 19.05 -8.17 0.63
CA GLU A 18 19.85 -8.71 1.76
C GLU A 18 20.09 -7.68 2.87
N GLN A 19 19.95 -6.40 2.55
CA GLN A 19 19.87 -5.31 3.51
C GLN A 19 18.53 -4.60 3.37
N PRO A 20 17.94 -4.09 4.47
CA PRO A 20 16.66 -3.38 4.41
C PRO A 20 16.73 -2.17 3.47
N GLN A 21 15.72 -2.02 2.62
CA GLN A 21 15.63 -0.94 1.63
C GLN A 21 14.25 -0.28 1.65
N CYS A 22 14.25 1.00 1.99
CA CYS A 22 13.10 1.89 1.84
C CYS A 22 13.38 2.91 0.73
N HIS A 23 12.56 2.88 -0.32
CA HIS A 23 12.65 3.74 -1.50
C HIS A 23 11.60 4.83 -1.38
N PHE A 24 12.03 6.08 -1.21
CA PHE A 24 11.10 7.21 -1.18
C PHE A 24 10.63 7.55 -2.59
N TYR A 25 9.32 7.69 -2.77
CA TYR A 25 8.76 8.06 -4.06
C TYR A 25 9.26 9.45 -4.52
N GLN A 26 9.80 9.51 -5.74
CA GLN A 26 10.24 10.72 -6.43
C GLN A 26 9.64 10.70 -7.84
N ALA A 27 8.90 11.75 -8.21
CA ALA A 27 8.19 11.80 -9.49
C ALA A 27 9.16 11.75 -10.68
N GLU A 28 10.36 12.31 -10.53
CA GLU A 28 11.40 12.36 -11.55
C GLU A 28 11.98 10.99 -11.87
N LEU A 29 12.10 10.12 -10.86
CA LEU A 29 12.65 8.77 -10.99
C LEU A 29 11.58 7.74 -11.32
N HIS A 30 10.43 7.85 -10.67
CA HIS A 30 9.40 6.82 -10.69
C HIS A 30 8.26 7.10 -11.66
N GLY A 31 8.08 8.34 -12.12
CA GLY A 31 7.01 8.71 -13.04
C GLY A 31 5.72 9.13 -12.33
N ASP A 32 4.57 8.85 -12.93
CA ASP A 32 3.25 9.18 -12.38
C ASP A 32 2.90 8.32 -11.15
N ALA A 33 2.48 8.95 -10.06
CA ALA A 33 2.20 8.27 -8.79
C ALA A 33 1.11 7.21 -8.92
N VAL A 34 0.04 7.51 -9.67
CA VAL A 34 -1.10 6.59 -9.87
C VAL A 34 -0.65 5.32 -10.60
N SER A 35 0.05 5.52 -11.70
CA SER A 35 0.58 4.44 -12.54
C SER A 35 1.63 3.62 -11.78
N PHE A 36 2.44 4.27 -10.94
CA PHE A 36 3.43 3.60 -10.12
C PHE A 36 2.80 2.76 -9.01
N ARG A 37 1.83 3.27 -8.23
CA ARG A 37 1.12 2.46 -7.22
C ARG A 37 0.47 1.22 -7.83
N ARG A 38 -0.08 1.34 -9.04
CA ARG A 38 -0.60 0.19 -9.80
C ARG A 38 0.51 -0.81 -10.13
N GLY A 39 1.63 -0.34 -10.66
CA GLY A 39 2.80 -1.18 -10.94
C GLY A 39 3.29 -1.93 -9.69
N LEU A 40 3.42 -1.22 -8.56
CA LEU A 40 3.82 -1.81 -7.29
C LEU A 40 2.85 -2.90 -6.83
N ARG A 41 1.53 -2.67 -6.96
CA ARG A 41 0.52 -3.68 -6.63
C ARG A 41 0.62 -4.92 -7.53
N LEU A 42 0.83 -4.73 -8.82
CA LEU A 42 0.99 -5.83 -9.77
C LEU A 42 2.21 -6.70 -9.46
N TRP A 43 3.31 -6.07 -9.05
CA TRP A 43 4.57 -6.73 -8.71
C TRP A 43 4.71 -7.07 -7.23
N GLY A 44 3.65 -6.85 -6.45
CA GLY A 44 3.61 -7.24 -5.05
C GLY A 44 4.49 -6.40 -4.12
N ILE A 45 5.00 -5.26 -4.58
CA ILE A 45 5.92 -4.41 -3.82
C ILE A 45 5.18 -3.64 -2.73
N PRO A 46 5.62 -3.73 -1.46
CA PRO A 46 4.99 -3.01 -0.38
C PRO A 46 5.11 -1.51 -0.56
N ALA A 47 3.98 -0.80 -0.43
CA ALA A 47 3.90 0.65 -0.54
C ALA A 47 3.24 1.23 0.71
N LEU A 48 3.96 2.11 1.42
CA LEU A 48 3.52 2.74 2.66
C LEU A 48 3.09 4.18 2.40
N GLU A 49 1.85 4.50 2.72
CA GLU A 49 1.25 5.82 2.51
C GLU A 49 1.33 6.68 3.78
N MET A 50 2.35 7.51 3.90
CA MET A 50 2.54 8.40 5.07
C MET A 50 1.88 9.77 4.90
N ASN A 51 1.06 9.98 3.86
CA ASN A 51 0.54 11.30 3.49
C ASN A 51 -0.11 12.01 4.69
N GLY A 52 0.47 13.13 5.12
CA GLY A 52 -0.04 13.94 6.22
C GLY A 52 0.24 13.41 7.64
N ALA A 53 0.97 12.29 7.78
CA ALA A 53 1.36 11.78 9.10
C ALA A 53 2.29 12.78 9.82
N PRO A 54 2.14 12.99 11.14
CA PRO A 54 3.09 13.81 11.90
C PRO A 54 4.45 13.09 12.04
N PRO A 55 5.55 13.81 12.35
CA PRO A 55 6.91 13.25 12.32
C PRO A 55 7.13 12.02 13.21
N ASP A 56 6.53 11.99 14.39
CA ASP A 56 6.57 10.88 15.33
C ASP A 56 5.93 9.60 14.75
N VAL A 57 4.79 9.76 14.08
CA VAL A 57 4.12 8.67 13.36
C VAL A 57 4.94 8.24 12.15
N GLN A 58 5.48 9.18 11.36
CA GLN A 58 6.34 8.87 10.22
C GLN A 58 7.55 8.02 10.64
N ASN A 59 8.24 8.40 11.72
CA ASN A 59 9.38 7.64 12.24
C ASN A 59 8.99 6.23 12.66
N THR A 60 7.86 6.09 13.36
CA THR A 60 7.34 4.79 13.78
C THR A 60 7.01 3.92 12.57
N TRP A 61 6.33 4.47 11.57
CA TRP A 61 5.92 3.75 10.37
C TRP A 61 7.11 3.39 9.47
N LEU A 62 8.14 4.25 9.40
CA LEU A 62 9.38 3.97 8.68
C LEU A 62 10.17 2.82 9.34
N ALA A 63 10.19 2.74 10.67
CA ALA A 63 10.77 1.60 11.37
C ALA A 63 10.05 0.29 11.02
N VAL A 64 8.71 0.33 10.94
CA VAL A 64 7.91 -0.84 10.49
C VAL A 64 8.24 -1.20 9.04
N ALA A 65 8.36 -0.24 8.13
CA ALA A 65 8.77 -0.50 6.75
C ALA A 65 10.16 -1.13 6.66
N THR A 66 11.10 -0.64 7.45
CA THR A 66 12.46 -1.19 7.50
C THR A 66 12.44 -2.65 7.98
N ALA A 67 11.64 -2.95 9.01
CA ALA A 67 11.45 -4.32 9.50
C ALA A 67 10.81 -5.24 8.46
N VAL A 68 9.78 -4.78 7.75
CA VAL A 68 9.15 -5.53 6.64
C VAL A 68 10.17 -5.83 5.54
N SER A 69 10.98 -4.84 5.16
CA SER A 69 12.00 -5.03 4.15
C SER A 69 13.03 -6.09 4.56
N ALA A 70 13.47 -6.04 5.83
CA ALA A 70 14.41 -7.00 6.41
C ALA A 70 13.84 -8.42 6.45
N GLU A 71 12.59 -8.56 6.90
CA GLU A 71 11.95 -9.86 7.12
C GLU A 71 11.65 -10.58 5.80
N PHE A 72 11.18 -9.84 4.80
CA PHE A 72 10.71 -10.42 3.53
C PHE A 72 11.70 -10.27 2.38
N LEU A 73 12.89 -9.68 2.61
CA LEU A 73 13.92 -9.45 1.59
C LEU A 73 13.36 -8.72 0.34
N VAL A 74 12.54 -7.70 0.58
CA VAL A 74 11.80 -6.96 -0.44
C VAL A 74 12.02 -5.45 -0.24
N PRO A 75 12.13 -4.64 -1.31
CA PRO A 75 12.14 -3.20 -1.14
C PRO A 75 10.76 -2.72 -0.68
N VAL A 76 10.71 -1.67 0.14
CA VAL A 76 9.47 -0.97 0.48
C VAL A 76 9.48 0.41 -0.17
N VAL A 77 8.39 0.80 -0.84
CA VAL A 77 8.22 2.15 -1.39
C VAL A 77 7.46 3.02 -0.40
N ILE A 78 7.93 4.25 -0.15
CA ILE A 78 7.34 5.20 0.79
C ILE A 78 6.77 6.39 0.04
N PHE A 79 5.48 6.68 0.23
CA PHE A 79 4.81 7.87 -0.29
C PHE A 79 4.53 8.88 0.83
N GLY A 80 4.56 10.17 0.50
CA GLY A 80 4.13 11.25 1.39
C GLY A 80 5.10 11.61 2.52
N HIS A 81 6.36 11.14 2.47
CA HIS A 81 7.39 11.52 3.44
C HIS A 81 7.91 12.93 3.14
N MET A 82 7.83 13.83 4.13
CA MET A 82 8.17 15.25 3.96
C MET A 82 9.68 15.54 4.00
N ASN A 83 10.47 14.63 4.59
CA ASN A 83 11.92 14.82 4.71
C ASN A 83 12.63 14.04 3.61
N GLN A 84 12.77 14.67 2.45
CA GLN A 84 13.71 14.23 1.43
C GLN A 84 15.12 14.44 1.97
N VAL A 85 15.65 13.47 2.71
CA VAL A 85 17.10 13.29 2.66
C VAL A 85 17.36 12.69 1.27
N PRO A 86 18.20 13.31 0.43
CA PRO A 86 18.76 12.59 -0.69
C PRO A 86 19.70 11.57 -0.08
N ALA A 87 19.14 10.45 0.40
CA ALA A 87 19.89 9.23 0.40
C ALA A 87 20.21 9.05 -1.08
N SER A 88 21.47 9.29 -1.45
CA SER A 88 22.06 8.55 -2.54
C SER A 88 21.44 7.18 -2.45
N ALA A 89 20.63 6.83 -3.45
CA ALA A 89 20.15 5.47 -3.62
C ALA A 89 21.44 4.67 -3.72
N GLN A 90 21.94 4.21 -2.56
CA GLN A 90 22.99 3.24 -2.51
C GLN A 90 22.30 2.08 -3.18
N LEU A 91 22.62 1.91 -4.46
CA LEU A 91 22.50 0.67 -5.18
C LEU A 91 23.30 -0.33 -4.36
N ILE A 92 22.71 -0.78 -3.27
CA ILE A 92 23.18 -1.92 -2.50
C ILE A 92 23.08 -3.05 -3.50
N GLU A 93 24.18 -3.79 -3.66
CA GLU A 93 24.24 -4.96 -4.53
C GLU A 93 23.01 -5.82 -4.26
N THR A 94 22.13 -5.88 -5.25
CA THR A 94 20.85 -6.56 -5.15
C THR A 94 20.78 -7.57 -6.26
N GLU A 95 20.64 -8.84 -5.87
CA GLU A 95 20.47 -9.93 -6.80
C GLU A 95 19.02 -9.92 -7.30
N ALA A 96 18.86 -10.04 -8.62
CA ALA A 96 17.54 -10.23 -9.22
C ALA A 96 17.14 -11.70 -9.08
N VAL A 97 16.02 -11.96 -8.40
CA VAL A 97 15.40 -13.27 -8.31
C VAL A 97 14.58 -13.52 -9.56
N LEU A 98 14.92 -14.60 -10.25
CA LEU A 98 14.20 -15.07 -11.43
C LEU A 98 13.33 -16.31 -11.13
N ASP A 99 13.45 -16.90 -9.94
CA ASP A 99 12.64 -18.06 -9.52
C ASP A 99 11.20 -17.62 -9.21
N PRO A 100 10.21 -18.02 -10.02
CA PRO A 100 8.82 -17.65 -9.83
C PRO A 100 8.21 -18.25 -8.55
N ALA A 101 8.66 -19.43 -8.12
CA ALA A 101 8.14 -20.09 -6.92
C ALA A 101 8.57 -19.33 -5.66
N TRP A 102 9.83 -18.89 -5.63
CA TRP A 102 10.33 -18.04 -4.55
C TRP A 102 9.58 -16.70 -4.48
N LEU A 103 9.42 -16.03 -5.62
CA LEU A 103 8.70 -14.75 -5.71
C LEU A 103 7.25 -14.90 -5.22
N ALA A 104 6.55 -15.96 -5.64
CA ALA A 104 5.19 -16.24 -5.21
C ALA A 104 5.10 -16.56 -3.71
N ALA A 105 6.01 -17.39 -3.19
CA ALA A 105 6.03 -17.74 -1.76
C ALA A 105 6.29 -16.51 -0.89
N ARG A 106 7.28 -15.69 -1.26
CA ARG A 106 7.54 -14.39 -0.61
C ARG A 106 6.29 -13.52 -0.62
N GLN A 107 5.61 -13.45 -1.77
CA GLN A 107 4.44 -12.61 -1.93
C GLN A 107 3.29 -13.02 -1.01
N VAL A 108 3.04 -14.32 -0.87
CA VAL A 108 2.02 -14.86 0.04
C VAL A 108 2.37 -14.49 1.49
N ALA A 109 3.61 -14.72 1.91
CA ALA A 109 4.08 -14.41 3.26
C ALA A 109 3.97 -12.91 3.57
N LEU A 110 4.46 -12.06 2.66
CA LEU A 110 4.40 -10.60 2.79
C LEU A 110 2.97 -10.10 2.88
N THR A 111 2.09 -10.54 1.96
CA THR A 111 0.69 -10.09 1.93
C THR A 111 -0.02 -10.48 3.23
N GLN A 112 0.21 -11.70 3.72
CA GLN A 112 -0.36 -12.15 4.99
C GLN A 112 0.16 -11.32 6.17
N SER A 113 1.47 -11.01 6.24
CA SER A 113 2.04 -10.21 7.32
C SER A 113 1.46 -8.79 7.33
N LEU A 114 1.41 -8.13 6.17
CA LEU A 114 0.87 -6.79 6.05
C LEU A 114 -0.63 -6.74 6.36
N ASP A 115 -1.40 -7.75 5.96
CA ASP A 115 -2.81 -7.85 6.31
C ASP A 115 -3.05 -7.87 7.83
N HIS A 116 -2.16 -8.47 8.61
CA HIS A 116 -2.29 -8.56 10.07
C HIS A 116 -1.49 -7.47 10.81
N SER A 117 -0.83 -6.57 10.08
CA SER A 117 -0.07 -5.48 10.65
C SER A 117 -0.96 -4.52 11.44
N ILE A 118 -0.41 -3.95 12.53
CA ILE A 118 -1.04 -2.86 13.28
C ILE A 118 -1.30 -1.61 12.43
N LEU A 119 -0.67 -1.49 11.27
CA LEU A 119 -0.90 -0.39 10.34
C LEU A 119 -2.12 -0.64 9.44
N ASN A 120 -2.74 -1.82 9.53
CA ASN A 120 -3.96 -2.22 8.83
C ASN A 120 -5.02 -2.67 9.82
N GLN A 121 -5.81 -1.72 10.30
CA GLN A 121 -6.78 -1.95 11.36
C GLN A 121 -8.20 -2.03 10.81
N GLU A 122 -8.98 -2.96 11.33
CA GLU A 122 -10.41 -3.07 11.06
C GLU A 122 -11.19 -2.77 12.34
N TRP A 123 -12.09 -1.79 12.27
CA TRP A 123 -13.00 -1.44 13.36
C TRP A 123 -14.39 -1.95 13.03
N ARG A 124 -14.98 -2.69 13.97
CA ARG A 124 -16.30 -3.30 13.79
C ARG A 124 -17.27 -2.85 14.87
N ARG A 125 -18.45 -2.45 14.44
CA ARG A 125 -19.63 -2.18 15.27
C ARG A 125 -20.76 -3.08 14.83
N SER A 126 -21.37 -3.77 15.78
CA SER A 126 -22.47 -4.69 15.51
C SER A 126 -23.65 -3.98 14.86
N GLY A 127 -24.20 -4.57 13.78
CA GLY A 127 -25.41 -4.08 13.11
C GLY A 127 -25.23 -2.89 12.16
N GLU A 128 -24.06 -2.25 12.13
CA GLU A 128 -23.80 -1.13 11.23
C GLU A 128 -23.55 -1.63 9.79
N LYS A 129 -24.21 -1.01 8.81
CA LYS A 129 -24.08 -1.36 7.37
C LYS A 129 -23.37 -0.28 6.55
N LYS A 130 -22.98 0.82 7.19
CA LYS A 130 -22.18 1.88 6.60
C LYS A 130 -20.76 1.80 7.15
N GLY A 131 -19.81 2.27 6.36
CA GLY A 131 -18.44 2.32 6.84
C GLY A 131 -17.54 3.16 5.98
N TRP A 132 -16.26 3.16 6.34
CA TRP A 132 -15.23 3.83 5.57
C TRP A 132 -14.03 2.93 5.32
N VAL A 133 -13.36 3.18 4.21
CA VAL A 133 -12.01 2.66 3.93
C VAL A 133 -11.10 3.86 3.76
N ARG A 134 -10.01 3.91 4.52
CA ARG A 134 -9.05 5.02 4.43
C ARG A 134 -7.66 4.51 4.14
N ILE A 135 -7.01 5.12 3.17
CA ILE A 135 -5.65 4.75 2.76
C ILE A 135 -4.68 5.82 3.25
N GLY A 136 -3.62 5.36 3.91
CA GLY A 136 -2.63 6.19 4.59
C GLY A 136 -3.08 6.71 5.95
N TRP A 137 -2.27 7.58 6.54
CA TRP A 137 -2.49 8.09 7.88
C TRP A 137 -3.78 8.90 8.02
N GLN A 138 -4.41 8.80 9.20
CA GLN A 138 -5.62 9.52 9.58
C GLN A 138 -5.54 9.89 11.06
N PRO A 139 -6.04 11.06 11.47
CA PRO A 139 -6.13 11.41 12.88
C PRO A 139 -7.16 10.52 13.58
N ASP A 140 -6.94 10.25 14.88
CA ASP A 140 -7.84 9.39 15.67
C ASP A 140 -9.29 9.86 15.64
N SER A 141 -9.51 11.18 15.66
CA SER A 141 -10.84 11.79 15.55
C SER A 141 -11.62 11.33 14.32
N ASP A 142 -10.92 11.06 13.22
CA ASP A 142 -11.56 10.62 11.99
C ASP A 142 -11.99 9.14 12.12
N LEU A 143 -11.32 8.33 12.96
CA LEU A 143 -11.55 6.88 13.11
C LEU A 143 -12.72 6.53 14.03
N GLU A 144 -13.30 7.51 14.74
CA GLU A 144 -14.21 7.28 15.87
C GLU A 144 -15.64 6.82 15.52
N THR A 145 -15.99 6.64 14.25
CA THR A 145 -17.39 6.40 13.85
C THR A 145 -17.59 5.23 12.88
N GLY A 146 -18.67 4.47 13.08
CA GLY A 146 -19.10 3.40 12.18
C GLY A 146 -18.16 2.18 12.12
N ASN A 147 -18.32 1.38 11.06
CA ASN A 147 -17.31 0.39 10.67
C ASN A 147 -16.19 1.07 9.90
N GLY A 148 -14.95 0.63 10.11
CA GLY A 148 -13.78 1.24 9.48
C GLY A 148 -12.75 0.22 9.02
N LEU A 149 -12.03 0.55 7.96
CA LEU A 149 -10.86 -0.16 7.50
C LEU A 149 -9.77 0.87 7.14
N LEU A 150 -8.70 0.94 7.94
CA LEU A 150 -7.55 1.83 7.72
C LEU A 150 -6.43 1.01 7.15
N LEU A 151 -5.87 1.50 6.05
CA LEU A 151 -4.89 0.81 5.24
C LEU A 151 -3.68 1.72 5.04
N ALA A 152 -2.67 1.62 5.90
CA ALA A 152 -1.42 2.34 5.66
C ALA A 152 -0.66 1.77 4.45
N TRP A 153 -0.80 0.46 4.23
CA TRP A 153 -0.18 -0.24 3.11
C TRP A 153 -1.11 -0.20 1.89
N SER A 154 -0.73 0.52 0.83
CA SER A 154 -1.50 0.60 -0.42
C SER A 154 -1.16 -0.51 -1.43
N SER A 155 -0.06 -1.23 -1.17
CA SER A 155 0.41 -2.40 -1.89
C SER A 155 1.25 -3.28 -0.94
N PRO A 156 1.34 -4.60 -1.15
CA PRO A 156 0.47 -5.45 -1.96
C PRO A 156 -0.88 -5.73 -1.32
N LEU A 157 -1.36 -4.85 -0.44
CA LEU A 157 -2.57 -5.12 0.33
C LEU A 157 -3.75 -5.49 -0.59
N PRO A 158 -4.43 -6.61 -0.33
CA PRO A 158 -5.23 -7.23 -1.36
C PRO A 158 -6.57 -6.52 -1.54
N LEU A 159 -6.94 -6.34 -2.81
CA LEU A 159 -8.27 -5.91 -3.27
C LEU A 159 -9.38 -6.77 -2.63
N ARG A 160 -9.06 -8.03 -2.33
CA ARG A 160 -9.89 -8.96 -1.56
C ARG A 160 -10.33 -8.39 -0.21
N ARG A 161 -9.45 -7.74 0.56
CA ARG A 161 -9.82 -7.22 1.89
C ARG A 161 -10.83 -6.09 1.78
N ILE A 162 -10.61 -5.17 0.85
CA ILE A 162 -11.52 -4.06 0.57
C ILE A 162 -12.87 -4.61 0.08
N ARG A 163 -12.84 -5.60 -0.82
CA ARG A 163 -14.03 -6.32 -1.28
C ARG A 163 -14.80 -6.96 -0.12
N ASP A 164 -14.12 -7.75 0.70
CA ASP A 164 -14.75 -8.50 1.78
C ASP A 164 -15.36 -7.53 2.81
N PHE A 165 -14.69 -6.39 3.08
CA PHE A 165 -15.24 -5.30 3.90
C PHE A 165 -16.46 -4.63 3.24
N ALA A 166 -16.38 -4.31 1.95
CA ALA A 166 -17.46 -3.68 1.21
C ALA A 166 -18.72 -4.56 1.05
N ALA A 167 -18.55 -5.89 0.99
CA ALA A 167 -19.67 -6.82 1.00
C ALA A 167 -20.50 -6.71 2.29
N ARG A 168 -19.87 -6.34 3.41
CA ARG A 168 -20.52 -6.14 4.71
C ARG A 168 -21.09 -4.74 4.86
N CYS A 169 -20.39 -3.74 4.32
CA CYS A 169 -20.78 -2.35 4.35
C CYS A 169 -21.03 -1.85 2.93
N PRO A 170 -22.23 -2.06 2.33
CA PRO A 170 -22.47 -1.66 0.94
C PRO A 170 -22.44 -0.14 0.72
N ASP A 171 -22.65 0.64 1.78
CA ASP A 171 -22.51 2.10 1.80
C ASP A 171 -21.14 2.49 2.35
N LEU A 172 -20.13 2.61 1.48
CA LEU A 172 -18.77 3.00 1.88
C LEU A 172 -18.45 4.44 1.52
N ALA A 173 -17.70 5.09 2.40
CA ALA A 173 -16.87 6.23 2.06
C ALA A 173 -15.42 5.77 1.89
N LEU A 174 -14.78 6.04 0.75
CA LEU A 174 -13.37 5.75 0.53
C LEU A 174 -12.59 7.07 0.47
N SER A 175 -11.50 7.19 1.22
CA SER A 175 -10.61 8.37 1.17
C SER A 175 -9.12 8.05 1.24
N GLY A 176 -8.30 8.79 0.49
CA GLY A 176 -6.86 8.55 0.36
C GLY A 176 -6.38 8.58 -1.10
N PRO A 177 -5.09 8.31 -1.32
CA PRO A 177 -4.47 8.40 -2.64
C PRO A 177 -5.05 7.38 -3.62
N ASP A 178 -5.16 7.79 -4.87
CA ASP A 178 -5.47 6.96 -6.04
C ASP A 178 -6.77 6.13 -5.95
N ILE A 179 -7.74 6.59 -5.17
CA ILE A 179 -8.99 5.83 -4.96
C ILE A 179 -9.77 5.61 -6.24
N GLY A 180 -9.80 6.57 -7.16
CA GLY A 180 -10.48 6.38 -8.44
C GLY A 180 -9.90 5.18 -9.22
N ALA A 181 -8.57 5.04 -9.22
CA ALA A 181 -7.88 3.94 -9.85
C ALA A 181 -8.16 2.61 -9.14
N LEU A 182 -8.06 2.60 -7.81
CA LEU A 182 -8.33 1.42 -6.98
C LEU A 182 -9.76 0.91 -7.15
N VAL A 183 -10.74 1.81 -7.23
CA VAL A 183 -12.15 1.45 -7.44
C VAL A 183 -12.36 0.83 -8.81
N ALA A 184 -11.70 1.35 -9.86
CA ALA A 184 -11.77 0.73 -11.19
C ALA A 184 -11.23 -0.71 -11.17
N GLU A 185 -10.15 -0.97 -10.43
CA GLU A 185 -9.60 -2.32 -10.26
C GLU A 185 -10.51 -3.25 -9.45
N ILE A 186 -11.21 -2.71 -8.45
CA ILE A 186 -12.20 -3.48 -7.68
C ILE A 186 -13.45 -3.76 -8.53
N ALA A 187 -13.90 -2.79 -9.32
CA ALA A 187 -15.02 -2.95 -10.24
C ALA A 187 -14.71 -4.01 -11.32
N ALA A 188 -13.47 -4.03 -11.83
CA ALA A 188 -12.99 -5.06 -12.76
C ALA A 188 -13.04 -6.49 -12.18
N GLN A 189 -13.10 -6.64 -10.85
CA GLN A 189 -13.31 -7.92 -10.16
C GLN A 189 -14.79 -8.25 -9.90
N GLY A 190 -15.72 -7.51 -10.51
CA GLY A 190 -17.16 -7.77 -10.42
C GLY A 190 -17.83 -7.21 -9.17
N ILE A 191 -17.19 -6.27 -8.45
CA ILE A 191 -17.76 -5.65 -7.25
C ILE A 191 -18.48 -4.36 -7.62
N SER A 192 -19.76 -4.27 -7.23
CA SER A 192 -20.55 -3.08 -7.45
C SER A 192 -20.15 -1.97 -6.47
N ALA A 193 -19.64 -0.87 -7.02
CA ALA A 193 -19.31 0.35 -6.28
C ALA A 193 -20.42 1.42 -6.36
N ALA A 194 -21.63 1.06 -6.80
CA ALA A 194 -22.71 2.01 -7.12
C ALA A 194 -23.15 2.92 -5.95
N ARG A 195 -22.91 2.49 -4.70
CA ARG A 195 -23.27 3.22 -3.48
C ARG A 195 -22.07 3.81 -2.74
N TRP A 196 -20.87 3.69 -3.32
CA TRP A 196 -19.65 4.15 -2.69
C TRP A 196 -19.47 5.64 -2.94
N ARG A 197 -18.98 6.35 -1.92
CA ARG A 197 -18.66 7.78 -1.95
C ARG A 197 -17.15 7.91 -1.90
N PHE A 198 -16.60 8.81 -2.70
CA PHE A 198 -15.16 8.93 -2.86
C PHE A 198 -14.71 10.34 -2.46
N ALA A 199 -13.64 10.41 -1.67
CA ALA A 199 -12.94 11.65 -1.39
C ALA A 199 -11.47 11.49 -1.81
N VAL A 200 -11.07 12.22 -2.84
CA VAL A 200 -9.65 12.36 -3.18
C VAL A 200 -9.08 13.41 -2.22
N LYS A 201 -8.13 12.99 -1.39
CA LYS A 201 -7.35 13.87 -0.51
C LYS A 201 -5.90 13.83 -0.96
#